data_AF-A0A4Z2CFW3-F1
#
_entry.id   AF-A0A4Z2CFW3-F1
#
_cell.length_a   1.000
_cell.length_b   1.000
_cell.length_c   1.000
_cell.angle_alpha   90.00
_cell.angle_beta   90.00
_cell.angle_gamma   90.00
#
_symmetry.space_group_name_H-M   'P 1'
#
loop_
_entity.id
_entity.type
_entity.pdbx_description
1 polymer ?
#
loop_
_entity_poly.entity_id
_entity_poly.type
_entity_poly.pdbx_seq_one_letter_code
_entity_poly.pdbx_strand_id
1 'polypeptide(L)'
;MNLRQVQELITAAQEKKVFLMEAVWARFFPAYAEVRRLLKQGEVGDVQMVRAEFGLPVSHVRRMSDSKLGGGGLVDLGIYPLQFAFMVFKGEKPESIHASGHCLETGVDDTAVVVLKFSGNRLAVCTCSISMKLVSDAVIVGTKGTIKLPHHMWCPTELEVNGKEMHFPLP
;
A
#
# COMPACT_ATOMS: atom_id res chain seq x y z
N MET A 1 15.87 -0.70 -3.95
CA MET A 1 16.11 -2.06 -3.42
C MET A 1 15.37 -3.05 -4.29
N ASN A 2 15.92 -4.24 -4.57
CA ASN A 2 15.25 -5.26 -5.40
C ASN A 2 15.11 -6.61 -4.66
N LEU A 3 14.38 -7.56 -5.25
CA LEU A 3 14.10 -8.87 -4.67
C LEU A 3 15.35 -9.58 -4.14
N ARG A 4 16.44 -9.58 -4.93
CA ARG A 4 17.70 -10.23 -4.56
C ARG A 4 18.28 -9.62 -3.28
N GLN A 5 18.32 -8.29 -3.20
CA GLN A 5 18.83 -7.59 -2.01
C GLN A 5 18.00 -7.91 -0.77
N VAL A 6 16.67 -7.98 -0.90
CA VAL A 6 15.77 -8.36 0.21
C VAL A 6 16.03 -9.81 0.64
N GLN A 7 16.22 -10.72 -0.31
CA GLN A 7 16.53 -12.13 -0.02
C GLN A 7 17.88 -12.28 0.69
N GLU A 8 18.90 -11.52 0.29
CA GLU A 8 20.21 -11.50 0.95
C GLU A 8 20.09 -11.04 2.42
N LEU A 9 19.33 -9.97 2.69
CA LEU A 9 19.05 -9.50 4.05
C LEU A 9 18.30 -10.53 4.90
N ILE A 10 17.25 -11.15 4.34
CA ILE A 10 16.47 -12.19 5.03
C ILE A 10 17.34 -13.39 5.36
N THR A 11 18.14 -13.87 4.41
CA THR A 11 19.04 -15.02 4.58
C THR A 11 20.06 -14.74 5.68
N ALA A 12 20.72 -13.57 5.63
CA ALA A 12 21.67 -13.17 6.64
C ALA A 12 21.06 -13.08 8.05
N ALA A 13 19.85 -12.51 8.17
CA ALA A 13 19.15 -12.42 9.45
C ALA A 13 18.79 -13.81 10.02
N GLN A 14 18.34 -14.73 9.17
CA GLN A 14 18.03 -16.11 9.54
C GLN A 14 19.26 -16.89 10.00
N GLU A 15 20.37 -16.82 9.25
CA GLU A 15 21.63 -17.47 9.60
C GLU A 15 22.19 -16.98 10.94
N LYS A 16 22.07 -15.68 11.20
CA LYS A 16 22.52 -15.07 12.47
C LYS A 16 21.47 -15.14 13.58
N LYS A 17 20.26 -15.62 13.30
CA LYS A 17 19.13 -15.71 14.24
C LYS A 17 18.82 -14.37 14.91
N VAL A 18 18.87 -13.29 14.13
CA VAL A 18 18.55 -11.93 14.59
C VAL A 18 17.21 -11.47 14.04
N PHE A 19 16.57 -10.53 14.74
CA PHE A 19 15.34 -9.91 14.28
C PHE A 19 15.62 -9.00 13.08
N LEU A 20 14.78 -9.10 12.05
CA LEU A 20 14.77 -8.23 10.88
C LEU A 20 13.32 -7.88 10.56
N MET A 21 13.06 -6.59 10.30
CA MET A 21 11.74 -6.12 9.89
C MET A 21 11.89 -4.93 8.95
N GLU A 22 11.11 -4.92 7.88
CA GLU A 22 10.96 -3.74 7.03
C GLU A 22 10.13 -2.69 7.77
N ALA A 23 10.59 -1.43 7.78
CA ALA A 23 10.00 -0.34 8.55
C ALA A 23 8.71 0.23 7.90
N VAL A 24 7.73 -0.62 7.59
CA VAL A 24 6.41 -0.21 7.09
C VAL A 24 5.57 0.34 8.24
N TRP A 25 5.82 1.59 8.63
CA TRP A 25 5.21 2.20 9.83
C TRP A 25 3.68 2.17 9.81
N ALA A 26 3.06 2.17 8.62
CA ALA A 26 1.63 2.36 8.48
C ALA A 26 0.86 1.27 9.22
N ARG A 27 1.43 0.06 9.25
CA ARG A 27 0.85 -1.11 9.92
C ARG A 27 0.72 -0.96 11.44
N PHE A 28 1.46 -0.04 12.05
CA PHE A 28 1.48 0.22 13.48
C PHE A 28 0.52 1.34 13.91
N PHE A 29 -0.12 2.04 12.99
CA PHE A 29 -1.15 3.01 13.33
C PHE A 29 -2.39 2.32 13.93
N PRO A 30 -3.02 2.90 14.97
CA PRO A 30 -4.23 2.31 15.57
C PRO A 30 -5.35 2.11 14.54
N ALA A 31 -5.49 3.01 13.56
CA ALA A 31 -6.45 2.86 12.46
C ALA A 31 -6.19 1.58 11.63
N TYR A 32 -4.93 1.25 11.33
CA TYR A 32 -4.57 -0.01 10.65
C TYR A 32 -4.83 -1.24 11.53
N ALA A 33 -4.59 -1.13 12.83
CA ALA A 33 -4.93 -2.19 13.78
C ALA A 33 -6.45 -2.45 13.79
N GLU A 34 -7.25 -1.38 13.73
CA GLU A 34 -8.70 -1.46 13.67
C GLU A 34 -9.19 -2.09 12.37
N VAL A 35 -8.63 -1.70 11.21
CA VAL A 35 -8.93 -2.35 9.93
C VAL A 35 -8.75 -3.87 10.04
N ARG A 36 -7.61 -4.32 10.58
CA ARG A 36 -7.36 -5.77 10.75
C ARG A 36 -8.37 -6.42 11.71
N ARG A 37 -8.76 -5.73 12.78
CA ARG A 37 -9.75 -6.21 13.75
C ARG A 37 -11.12 -6.41 13.08
N LEU A 38 -11.59 -5.43 12.32
CA LEU A 38 -12.87 -5.46 11.61
C LEU A 38 -12.91 -6.53 10.52
N LEU A 39 -11.83 -6.65 9.74
CA LEU A 39 -11.69 -7.74 8.74
C LEU A 39 -11.74 -9.12 9.39
N LYS A 40 -11.09 -9.30 10.55
CA LYS A 40 -11.12 -10.56 11.30
C LYS A 40 -12.52 -10.87 11.82
N GLN A 41 -13.32 -9.87 12.16
CA GLN A 41 -14.71 -10.02 12.61
C GLN A 41 -15.71 -10.24 11.46
N GLY A 42 -15.28 -10.06 10.21
CA GLY A 42 -16.16 -10.17 9.06
C GLY A 42 -17.14 -9.00 8.93
N GLU A 43 -16.77 -7.82 9.44
CA GLU A 43 -17.63 -6.61 9.43
C GLU A 43 -18.11 -6.25 8.01
N VAL A 44 -17.25 -6.44 7.00
CA VAL A 44 -17.57 -6.21 5.58
C VAL A 44 -17.88 -7.49 4.80
N GLY A 45 -18.00 -8.64 5.48
CA GLY A 45 -18.16 -9.95 4.83
C GLY A 45 -16.91 -10.35 4.02
N ASP A 46 -17.13 -10.96 2.85
CA ASP A 46 -16.05 -11.40 1.97
C ASP A 46 -15.52 -10.21 1.17
N VAL A 47 -14.24 -9.87 1.37
CA VAL A 47 -13.58 -8.78 0.63
C VAL A 47 -13.53 -9.13 -0.85
N GLN A 48 -14.08 -8.27 -1.70
CA GLN A 48 -14.11 -8.41 -3.16
C GLN A 48 -13.07 -7.52 -3.84
N MET A 49 -12.88 -6.29 -3.33
CA MET A 49 -12.01 -5.32 -3.97
C MET A 49 -11.25 -4.45 -2.96
N VAL A 50 -10.00 -4.15 -3.27
CA VAL A 50 -9.20 -3.12 -2.60
C VAL A 50 -8.85 -2.04 -3.60
N ARG A 51 -9.01 -0.77 -3.22
CA ARG A 51 -8.47 0.38 -3.95
C ARG A 51 -7.58 1.13 -3.00
N ALA A 52 -6.39 1.51 -3.42
CA ALA A 52 -5.54 2.37 -2.62
C ALA A 52 -4.70 3.23 -3.54
N GLU A 53 -4.51 4.48 -3.14
CA GLU A 53 -3.71 5.42 -3.90
C GLU A 53 -2.80 6.24 -3.00
N PHE A 54 -1.66 6.65 -3.55
CA PHE A 54 -0.80 7.62 -2.90
C PHE A 54 -0.08 8.46 -3.96
N GLY A 55 -0.43 9.74 -4.05
CA GLY A 55 0.26 10.65 -4.96
C GLY A 55 0.43 12.05 -4.41
N LEU A 56 1.63 12.58 -4.59
CA LEU A 56 2.03 13.93 -4.21
C LEU A 56 2.89 14.55 -5.32
N PRO A 57 2.79 15.85 -5.60
CA PRO A 57 3.59 16.54 -6.62
C PRO A 57 5.02 16.84 -6.10
N VAL A 58 5.81 15.80 -5.91
CA VAL A 58 7.15 15.83 -5.30
C VAL A 58 8.29 15.45 -6.26
N SER A 59 8.03 15.37 -7.56
CA SER A 59 9.04 15.08 -8.59
C SER A 59 10.20 16.09 -8.62
N HIS A 60 9.97 17.31 -8.16
CA HIS A 60 10.99 18.34 -7.98
C HIS A 60 12.02 18.03 -6.87
N VAL A 61 11.69 17.11 -5.95
CA VAL A 61 12.62 16.67 -4.90
C VAL A 61 13.60 15.67 -5.51
N ARG A 62 14.89 16.03 -5.55
CA ARG A 62 15.95 15.21 -6.18
C ARG A 62 15.92 13.73 -5.80
N ARG A 63 15.68 13.41 -4.52
CA ARG A 63 15.63 12.02 -4.05
C ARG A 63 14.52 11.21 -4.72
N MET A 64 13.40 11.84 -5.07
CA MET A 64 12.24 11.21 -5.71
C MET A 64 12.48 10.95 -7.20
N SER A 65 13.24 11.82 -7.87
CA SER A 65 13.45 11.78 -9.32
C SER A 65 14.78 11.14 -9.76
N ASP A 66 15.64 10.75 -8.82
CA ASP A 66 16.96 10.15 -9.09
C ASP A 66 16.94 8.62 -8.82
N SER A 67 17.07 7.83 -9.87
CA SER A 67 17.10 6.36 -9.80
C SER A 67 18.28 5.83 -8.98
N LYS A 68 19.40 6.56 -8.91
CA LYS A 68 20.57 6.17 -8.12
C LYS A 68 20.33 6.28 -6.62
N LEU A 69 19.35 7.09 -6.22
CA LEU A 69 18.92 7.25 -4.83
C LEU A 69 17.72 6.38 -4.47
N GLY A 70 17.30 5.50 -5.38
CA GLY A 70 16.11 4.66 -5.21
C GLY A 70 14.80 5.44 -5.35
N GLY A 71 14.80 6.56 -6.09
CA GLY A 71 13.60 7.31 -6.40
C GLY A 71 12.67 6.60 -7.38
N GLY A 72 11.43 7.08 -7.44
CA GLY A 72 10.38 6.62 -8.34
C GLY A 72 9.04 6.43 -7.62
N GLY A 73 7.94 6.64 -8.32
CA GLY A 73 6.61 6.58 -7.75
C GLY A 73 6.31 5.27 -7.03
N LEU A 74 6.71 4.14 -7.60
CA LEU A 74 6.48 2.80 -7.06
C LEU A 74 7.26 2.55 -5.77
N VAL A 75 8.56 2.89 -5.77
CA VAL A 75 9.45 2.58 -4.63
C VAL A 75 9.18 3.53 -3.46
N ASP A 76 8.82 4.77 -3.74
CA ASP A 76 8.62 5.77 -2.69
C ASP A 76 7.19 5.82 -2.16
N LEU A 77 6.21 5.78 -3.05
CA LEU A 77 4.80 5.97 -2.70
C LEU A 77 3.99 4.70 -2.92
N GLY A 78 4.24 3.96 -4.00
CA GLY A 78 3.51 2.75 -4.39
C GLY A 78 3.65 1.58 -3.41
N ILE A 79 4.70 1.56 -2.58
CA ILE A 79 4.83 0.57 -1.50
C ILE A 79 3.64 0.59 -0.54
N TYR A 80 3.04 1.76 -0.28
CA TYR A 80 1.95 1.92 0.68
C TYR A 80 0.61 1.33 0.20
N PRO A 81 0.10 1.62 -1.01
CA PRO A 81 -1.10 0.97 -1.51
C PRO A 81 -0.88 -0.53 -1.74
N LEU A 82 0.31 -0.95 -2.19
CA LEU A 82 0.63 -2.38 -2.37
C LEU A 82 0.61 -3.12 -1.02
N GLN A 83 1.36 -2.66 -0.02
CA GLN A 83 1.38 -3.33 1.29
C GLN A 83 0.02 -3.34 1.97
N PHE A 84 -0.85 -2.36 1.68
CA PHE A 84 -2.22 -2.31 2.19
C PHE A 84 -3.05 -3.43 1.55
N ALA A 85 -3.02 -3.57 0.22
CA ALA A 85 -3.69 -4.67 -0.48
C ALA A 85 -3.20 -6.03 0.02
N PHE A 86 -1.88 -6.23 0.15
CA PHE A 86 -1.33 -7.47 0.71
C PHE A 86 -1.71 -7.69 2.17
N MET A 87 -1.86 -6.64 3.00
CA MET A 87 -2.36 -6.79 4.37
C MET A 87 -3.80 -7.30 4.37
N VAL A 88 -4.67 -6.69 3.56
CA VAL A 88 -6.10 -7.05 3.47
C VAL A 88 -6.28 -8.49 2.98
N PHE A 89 -5.51 -8.89 1.96
CA PHE A 89 -5.50 -10.26 1.44
C PHE A 89 -4.52 -11.19 2.14
N LYS A 90 -4.08 -10.86 3.37
CA LYS A 90 -3.29 -11.74 4.26
C LYS A 90 -1.99 -12.28 3.64
N GLY A 91 -1.35 -11.49 2.79
CA GLY A 91 -0.08 -11.84 2.14
C GLY A 91 -0.21 -12.84 1.01
N GLU A 92 -1.43 -13.10 0.53
CA GLU A 92 -1.67 -13.98 -0.61
C GLU A 92 -0.88 -13.51 -1.83
N LYS A 93 -0.32 -14.45 -2.60
CA LYS A 93 0.33 -14.14 -3.86
C LYS A 93 -0.74 -13.92 -4.95
N PRO A 94 -0.71 -12.82 -5.71
CA PRO A 94 -1.65 -12.61 -6.80
C PRO A 94 -1.46 -13.65 -7.92
N GLU A 95 -2.56 -14.04 -8.55
CA GLU A 95 -2.63 -14.90 -9.74
C GLU A 95 -2.13 -14.17 -10.98
N SER A 96 -2.40 -12.86 -11.08
CA SER A 96 -1.90 -12.02 -12.16
C SER A 96 -1.68 -10.57 -11.72
N ILE A 97 -0.79 -9.88 -12.45
CA ILE A 97 -0.45 -8.48 -12.25
C ILE A 97 -0.51 -7.79 -13.62
N HIS A 98 -1.27 -6.70 -13.72
CA HIS A 98 -1.27 -5.80 -14.86
C HIS A 98 -0.86 -4.41 -14.40
N ALA A 99 0.03 -3.75 -15.13
CA ALA A 99 0.49 -2.41 -14.78
C ALA A 99 0.48 -1.49 -16.00
N SER A 100 0.16 -0.23 -15.79
CA SER A 100 0.25 0.84 -16.78
C SER A 100 0.73 2.11 -16.11
N GLY A 101 1.47 2.94 -16.83
CA GLY A 101 2.11 4.13 -16.27
C GLY A 101 2.97 4.86 -17.25
N HIS A 102 3.70 5.86 -16.76
CA HIS A 102 4.71 6.59 -17.52
C HIS A 102 5.86 7.01 -16.61
N CYS A 103 7.02 7.26 -17.23
CA CYS A 103 8.23 7.68 -16.54
C CYS A 103 8.45 9.18 -16.68
N LEU A 104 9.23 9.73 -15.75
CA LEU A 104 9.88 11.03 -15.95
C LEU A 104 11.00 10.91 -16.99
N GLU A 105 11.47 12.05 -17.50
CA GLU A 105 12.65 12.13 -18.36
C GLU A 105 13.92 11.59 -17.67
N THR A 106 13.97 11.62 -16.34
CA THR A 106 15.08 11.05 -15.55
C THR A 106 15.11 9.52 -15.53
N GLY A 107 14.08 8.87 -16.09
CA GLY A 107 14.00 7.42 -16.23
C GLY A 107 13.40 6.67 -15.04
N VAL A 108 13.05 7.35 -13.94
CA VAL A 108 12.21 6.76 -12.88
C VAL A 108 10.74 6.80 -13.27
N ASP A 109 9.94 5.88 -12.73
CA ASP A 109 8.50 5.93 -12.91
C ASP A 109 7.90 7.16 -12.22
N ASP A 110 7.06 7.89 -12.94
CA ASP A 110 6.29 9.01 -12.39
C ASP A 110 5.02 8.46 -11.74
N THR A 111 4.18 7.87 -12.58
CA THR A 111 2.85 7.42 -12.24
C THR A 111 2.70 5.97 -12.68
N ALA A 112 2.16 5.15 -11.77
CA ALA A 112 1.83 3.77 -12.05
C ALA A 112 0.44 3.42 -11.49
N VAL A 113 -0.31 2.63 -12.25
CA VAL A 113 -1.53 1.96 -11.83
C VAL A 113 -1.28 0.46 -11.95
N VAL A 114 -1.46 -0.27 -10.86
CA VAL A 114 -1.23 -1.71 -10.76
C VAL A 114 -2.54 -2.39 -10.39
N VAL A 115 -2.97 -3.34 -11.21
CA VAL A 115 -4.12 -4.21 -10.96
C VAL A 115 -3.59 -5.59 -10.57
N LEU A 116 -3.94 -6.05 -9.38
CA LEU A 116 -3.60 -7.36 -8.83
C LEU A 116 -4.86 -8.22 -8.80
N LYS A 117 -4.79 -9.42 -9.37
CA LYS A 117 -5.85 -10.43 -9.25
C LYS A 117 -5.45 -11.47 -8.21
N PHE A 118 -6.34 -11.74 -7.27
CA PHE A 118 -6.19 -12.78 -6.24
C PHE A 118 -7.22 -13.89 -6.48
N SER A 119 -7.06 -15.01 -5.78
CA SER A 119 -7.99 -16.14 -5.89
C SER A 119 -9.42 -15.74 -5.53
N GLY A 120 -10.41 -16.43 -6.12
CA GLY A 120 -11.82 -16.09 -5.92
C GLY A 120 -12.23 -14.79 -6.60
N ASN A 121 -11.53 -14.39 -7.67
CA ASN A 121 -11.79 -13.19 -8.48
C ASN A 121 -11.72 -11.86 -7.71
N ARG A 122 -11.02 -11.84 -6.56
CA ARG A 122 -10.79 -10.62 -5.78
C ARG A 122 -9.74 -9.77 -6.48
N LEU A 123 -9.92 -8.46 -6.44
CA LEU A 123 -9.06 -7.50 -7.14
C LEU A 123 -8.44 -6.47 -6.17
N ALA A 124 -7.23 -6.02 -6.45
CA ALA A 124 -6.72 -4.77 -5.93
C ALA A 124 -6.31 -3.83 -7.06
N VAL A 125 -6.59 -2.54 -6.90
CA VAL A 125 -6.08 -1.47 -7.77
C VAL A 125 -5.26 -0.52 -6.92
N CYS A 126 -3.98 -0.42 -7.22
CA CYS A 126 -3.01 0.40 -6.51
C CYS A 126 -2.49 1.49 -7.45
N THR A 127 -2.64 2.76 -7.08
CA THR A 127 -2.16 3.89 -7.88
C THR A 127 -1.10 4.67 -7.11
N CYS A 128 -0.02 5.06 -7.76
CA CYS A 128 0.94 5.99 -7.19
C CYS A 128 1.37 7.06 -8.21
N SER A 129 1.73 8.25 -7.72
CA SER A 129 2.24 9.32 -8.56
C SER A 129 3.15 10.28 -7.79
N ILE A 130 4.31 10.62 -8.36
CA ILE A 130 5.19 11.68 -7.81
C ILE A 130 4.98 13.05 -8.48
N SER A 131 4.09 13.15 -9.47
CA SER A 131 3.75 14.42 -10.13
C SER A 131 2.31 14.87 -9.85
N MET A 132 1.40 13.94 -9.51
CA MET A 132 -0.01 14.24 -9.27
C MET A 132 -0.37 14.17 -7.79
N LYS A 133 -1.13 15.16 -7.32
CA LYS A 133 -1.81 15.08 -6.03
C LYS A 133 -3.04 14.19 -6.16
N LEU A 134 -3.02 13.04 -5.49
CA LEU A 134 -4.17 12.13 -5.40
C LEU A 134 -4.90 12.36 -4.08
N VAL A 135 -6.12 11.82 -3.94
CA VAL A 135 -6.86 11.84 -2.66
C VAL A 135 -6.04 11.11 -1.59
N SER A 136 -5.30 10.10 -2.05
CA SER A 136 -4.42 9.27 -1.25
C SER A 136 -5.15 8.50 -0.15
N ASP A 137 -6.32 7.98 -0.54
CA ASP A 137 -7.20 7.18 0.28
C ASP A 137 -6.94 5.68 0.08
N ALA A 138 -7.56 4.86 0.93
CA ALA A 138 -7.61 3.42 0.73
C ALA A 138 -8.98 2.88 1.10
N VAL A 139 -9.57 2.06 0.23
CA VAL A 139 -10.93 1.52 0.35
C VAL A 139 -10.89 0.01 0.22
N ILE A 140 -11.57 -0.67 1.15
CA ILE A 140 -11.85 -2.09 1.12
C ILE A 140 -13.35 -2.25 0.88
N VAL A 141 -13.71 -3.02 -0.15
CA VAL A 141 -15.10 -3.32 -0.50
C VAL A 141 -15.34 -4.81 -0.28
N GLY A 142 -16.29 -5.13 0.58
CA GLY A 142 -16.75 -6.49 0.81
C GLY A 142 -18.24 -6.67 0.55
N THR A 143 -18.73 -7.89 0.67
CA THR A 143 -20.12 -8.25 0.38
C THR A 143 -21.15 -7.62 1.31
N LYS A 144 -20.74 -7.12 2.49
CA LYS A 144 -21.64 -6.51 3.49
C LYS A 144 -21.37 -5.03 3.74
N GLY A 145 -20.36 -4.45 3.11
CA GLY A 145 -19.97 -3.08 3.45
C GLY A 145 -18.61 -2.64 2.96
N THR A 146 -18.18 -1.49 3.47
CA THR A 146 -16.91 -0.84 3.12
C THR A 146 -16.14 -0.38 4.35
N ILE A 147 -14.82 -0.39 4.23
CA ILE A 147 -13.90 0.25 5.16
C ILE A 147 -13.05 1.22 4.34
N LYS A 148 -12.88 2.46 4.79
CA LYS A 148 -12.13 3.51 4.09
C LYS A 148 -11.18 4.24 5.04
N LEU A 149 -9.94 4.40 4.62
CA LEU A 149 -8.99 5.38 5.16
C LEU A 149 -9.09 6.62 4.26
N PRO A 150 -9.76 7.71 4.69
CA PRO A 150 -10.26 8.73 3.77
C PRO A 150 -9.17 9.60 3.14
N HIS A 151 -8.07 9.82 3.86
CA HIS A 151 -6.89 10.55 3.42
C HIS A 151 -5.66 9.97 4.10
N HIS A 152 -4.48 10.34 3.59
CA HIS A 152 -3.19 10.03 4.21
C HIS A 152 -3.05 8.55 4.60
N MET A 153 -3.40 7.65 3.67
CA MET A 153 -3.43 6.19 3.95
C MET A 153 -2.09 5.63 4.48
N TRP A 154 -0.98 6.34 4.29
CA TRP A 154 0.35 5.99 4.81
C TRP A 154 0.58 6.36 6.29
N CYS A 155 -0.22 7.25 6.87
CA CYS A 155 -0.17 7.64 8.28
C CYS A 155 -1.57 8.04 8.82
N PRO A 156 -2.56 7.13 8.77
CA PRO A 156 -3.95 7.52 9.01
C PRO A 156 -4.29 7.69 10.48
N THR A 157 -5.07 8.73 10.77
CA THR A 157 -5.72 8.98 12.06
C THR A 157 -7.24 8.84 11.99
N GLU A 158 -7.77 8.47 10.84
CA GLU A 158 -9.21 8.40 10.55
C GLU A 158 -9.54 7.09 9.85
N LEU A 159 -10.72 6.56 10.15
CA LEU A 159 -11.29 5.38 9.53
C LEU A 159 -12.80 5.59 9.36
N GLU A 160 -13.33 5.26 8.20
CA GLU A 160 -14.76 5.21 7.94
C GLU A 160 -15.18 3.76 7.72
N VAL A 161 -16.24 3.31 8.40
CA VAL A 161 -16.79 1.96 8.29
C VAL A 161 -18.28 2.08 8.01
N ASN A 162 -18.72 1.67 6.82
CA ASN A 162 -20.11 1.79 6.38
C ASN A 162 -20.69 3.21 6.60
N GLY A 163 -19.90 4.24 6.27
CA GLY A 163 -20.27 5.65 6.45
C GLY A 163 -20.16 6.18 7.89
N LYS A 164 -19.69 5.37 8.85
CA LYS A 164 -19.45 5.82 10.24
C LYS A 164 -17.98 6.12 10.45
N GLU A 165 -17.69 7.34 10.86
CA GLU A 165 -16.32 7.81 11.09
C GLU A 165 -15.80 7.42 12.49
N MET A 166 -14.50 7.16 12.56
CA MET A 166 -13.73 6.86 13.75
C MET A 166 -12.41 7.62 13.70
N HIS A 167 -12.00 8.18 14.84
CA HIS A 167 -10.73 8.90 14.97
C HIS A 167 -9.78 8.18 15.92
N PHE A 168 -8.49 8.26 15.61
CA PHE A 168 -7.42 7.59 16.34
C PHE A 168 -6.30 8.58 16.67
N PRO A 169 -5.65 8.41 17.83
CA PRO A 169 -4.44 9.16 18.13
C PRO A 169 -3.28 8.71 17.23
N LEU A 170 -2.24 9.54 17.14
CA LEU A 170 -0.95 9.12 16.61
C LEU A 170 -0.33 8.04 17.52
N PRO A 171 0.49 7.12 16.96
CA PRO A 171 1.22 6.11 17.73
C PRO A 171 2.15 6.68 18.80
#